data_AF-A0A957F161-F1
#
_entry.id   AF-A0A957F161-F1
#
_cell.length_a   1.000
_cell.length_b   1.000
_cell.length_c   1.000
_cell.angle_alpha   90.00
_cell.angle_beta   90.00
_cell.angle_gamma   90.00
#
_symmetry.space_group_name_H-M   'P 1'
#
loop_
_entity.id
_entity.type
_entity.pdbx_description
1 polymer ?
#
loop_
_entity_poly.entity_id
_entity_poly.type
_entity_poly.pdbx_seq_one_letter_code
_entity_poly.pdbx_strand_id
1 'polypeptide(L)'
;MPQQISLPKQDKAWPVQGQWTYADYEALPEDGRRYEIIEGVLYVTNAPDIDHQFTVMEIAFRLKQFVTASQSGYVITAPFEVHLSEE
;
A
#
# COMPACT_ATOMS: atom_id res chain seq x y z
N MET A 1 -3.06 12.02 11.51
CA MET A 1 -2.95 11.09 12.65
C MET A 1 -3.17 9.69 12.11
N PRO A 2 -2.28 8.72 12.36
CA PRO A 2 -2.56 7.33 12.02
C PRO A 2 -3.88 6.92 12.68
N GLN A 3 -4.74 6.23 11.94
CA GLN A 3 -5.99 5.71 12.51
C GLN A 3 -5.67 4.71 13.63
N GLN A 4 -6.56 4.55 14.60
CA GLN A 4 -6.40 3.51 15.61
C GLN A 4 -6.64 2.14 14.97
N ILE A 5 -5.56 1.45 14.62
CA ILE A 5 -5.61 0.12 14.00
C ILE A 5 -5.77 -0.92 15.10
N SER A 6 -6.88 -1.65 15.11
CA SER A 6 -7.06 -2.80 15.98
C SER A 6 -6.61 -4.06 15.26
N LEU A 7 -5.44 -4.57 15.66
CA LEU A 7 -4.88 -5.84 15.17
C LEU A 7 -5.24 -6.99 16.13
N PRO A 8 -5.31 -8.24 15.63
CA PRO A 8 -5.49 -9.40 16.48
C PRO A 8 -4.32 -9.54 17.46
N LYS A 9 -4.57 -10.12 18.63
CA LYS A 9 -3.51 -10.46 19.59
C LYS A 9 -2.68 -11.62 19.06
N GLN A 10 -1.36 -11.51 19.16
CA GLN A 10 -0.40 -12.57 18.86
C GLN A 10 0.52 -12.80 20.07
N ASP A 11 1.34 -13.86 20.03
CA ASP A 11 2.30 -14.17 21.08
C ASP A 11 3.37 -13.07 21.23
N LYS A 12 3.73 -12.40 20.13
CA LYS A 12 4.58 -11.21 20.08
C LYS A 12 3.72 -9.95 20.07
N ALA A 13 4.12 -8.93 20.83
CA ALA A 13 3.51 -7.61 20.76
C ALA A 13 3.82 -6.92 19.42
N TRP A 14 2.82 -6.24 18.86
CA TRP A 14 3.00 -5.39 17.67
C TRP A 14 3.94 -4.20 17.97
N PRO A 15 4.74 -3.76 16.99
CA PRO A 15 5.62 -2.61 17.17
C PRO A 15 4.82 -1.32 17.39
N VAL A 16 5.43 -0.38 18.10
CA VAL A 16 4.87 0.96 18.27
C VAL A 16 4.96 1.74 16.96
N GLN A 17 4.10 2.75 16.78
CA GLN A 17 4.15 3.61 15.60
C GLN A 17 5.51 4.32 15.50
N GLY A 18 6.12 4.28 14.31
CA GLY A 18 7.49 4.72 14.05
C GLY A 18 8.55 3.61 14.12
N GLN A 19 8.16 2.36 14.42
CA GLN A 19 9.08 1.21 14.50
C GLN A 19 8.60 0.00 13.68
N TRP A 20 7.58 0.16 12.83
CA TRP A 20 7.12 -0.92 11.96
C TRP A 20 8.17 -1.27 10.93
N THR A 21 8.46 -2.57 10.81
CA THR A 21 9.38 -3.11 9.80
C THR A 21 8.62 -3.93 8.78
N TYR A 22 9.27 -4.23 7.66
CA TYR A 22 8.70 -5.14 6.66
C TYR A 22 8.42 -6.55 7.25
N ALA A 23 9.28 -7.05 8.13
CA ALA A 23 9.05 -8.32 8.82
C ALA A 23 7.79 -8.31 9.71
N ASP A 24 7.46 -7.17 10.32
CA ASP A 24 6.20 -7.03 11.08
C ASP A 24 4.98 -6.93 10.14
N TYR A 25 5.15 -6.35 8.95
CA TYR A 25 4.12 -6.32 7.91
C TYR A 25 3.77 -7.73 7.40
N GLU A 26 4.77 -8.59 7.16
CA GLU A 26 4.54 -9.98 6.71
C GLU A 26 3.75 -10.81 7.74
N ALA A 27 3.79 -10.42 9.02
CA ALA A 27 3.06 -11.10 10.09
C ALA A 27 1.58 -10.64 10.21
N LEU A 28 1.16 -9.62 9.44
CA LEU A 28 -0.21 -9.11 9.48
C LEU A 28 -1.21 -10.14 8.96
N PRO A 29 -2.45 -10.14 9.48
CA PRO A 29 -3.47 -11.09 9.04
C PRO A 29 -3.92 -10.81 7.60
N GLU A 30 -4.24 -11.87 6.86
CA GLU A 30 -4.93 -11.77 5.57
C GLU A 30 -6.43 -11.45 5.78
N ASP A 31 -6.74 -10.28 6.34
CA ASP A 31 -8.10 -9.85 6.68
C ASP A 31 -8.76 -8.97 5.59
N GLY A 32 -8.12 -8.86 4.43
CA GLY A 32 -8.57 -8.06 3.30
C GLY A 32 -8.34 -6.56 3.44
N ARG A 33 -7.73 -6.09 4.53
CA ARG A 33 -7.31 -4.68 4.67
C ARG A 33 -6.03 -4.42 3.89
N ARG A 34 -5.85 -3.16 3.49
CA ARG A 34 -4.63 -2.68 2.85
C ARG A 34 -3.78 -1.97 3.89
N TYR A 35 -2.66 -2.59 4.22
CA TYR A 35 -1.68 -2.07 5.16
C TYR A 35 -0.56 -1.38 4.38
N GLU A 36 -0.08 -0.25 4.88
CA GLU A 36 1.05 0.48 4.30
C GLU A 36 1.96 0.94 5.44
N ILE A 37 3.28 0.71 5.31
CA ILE A 37 4.28 1.25 6.24
C ILE A 37 4.93 2.47 5.58
N ILE A 38 4.85 3.61 6.24
CA ILE A 38 5.49 4.85 5.81
C ILE A 38 6.32 5.36 6.99
N GLU A 39 7.64 5.42 6.83
CA GLU A 39 8.59 5.86 7.88
C GLU A 39 8.38 5.12 9.22
N GLY A 40 8.20 3.80 9.16
CA GLY A 40 7.95 2.96 10.33
C GLY A 40 6.57 3.14 10.98
N VAL A 41 5.65 3.89 10.35
CA VAL A 41 4.27 4.07 10.80
C VAL A 41 3.34 3.20 9.97
N LEU A 42 2.53 2.37 10.62
CA LEU A 42 1.51 1.56 9.96
C LEU A 42 0.23 2.36 9.73
N TYR A 43 -0.22 2.34 8.48
CA TYR A 43 -1.48 2.88 8.01
C TYR A 43 -2.39 1.76 7.52
N VAL A 44 -3.70 1.99 7.62
CA VAL A 44 -4.72 1.18 6.97
C VAL A 44 -5.52 2.09 6.05
N THR A 45 -5.58 1.72 4.78
CA THR A 45 -6.26 2.50 3.76
C THR A 45 -7.62 1.87 3.44
N ASN A 46 -8.67 2.69 3.54
CA ASN A 46 -10.03 2.28 3.20
C ASN A 46 -10.19 2.05 1.69
N ALA A 47 -11.27 1.36 1.31
CA ALA A 47 -11.64 1.28 -0.09
C ALA A 47 -11.86 2.68 -0.68
N PRO A 48 -11.25 3.01 -1.83
CA PRO A 48 -11.45 4.28 -2.50
C PRO A 48 -12.88 4.41 -3.04
N ASP A 49 -13.35 5.65 -3.21
CA ASP A 49 -14.63 5.94 -3.84
C ASP A 49 -14.58 5.83 -5.38
N ILE A 50 -15.75 6.01 -6.00
CA ILE A 50 -15.90 5.88 -7.45
C ILE A 50 -15.13 6.98 -8.22
N ASP A 51 -15.06 8.19 -7.70
CA ASP A 51 -14.41 9.33 -8.35
C ASP A 51 -12.89 9.15 -8.37
N HIS A 52 -12.34 8.63 -7.27
CA HIS A 52 -10.95 8.18 -7.19
C HIS A 52 -10.67 7.10 -8.24
N GLN A 53 -11.54 6.09 -8.36
CA GLN A 53 -11.36 5.01 -9.34
C GLN A 53 -11.41 5.51 -10.78
N PHE A 54 -12.37 6.37 -11.14
CA PHE A 54 -12.43 6.98 -12.46
C PHE A 54 -11.17 7.78 -12.79
N THR A 55 -10.70 8.58 -11.84
CA THR A 55 -9.51 9.42 -12.01
C THR A 55 -8.27 8.56 -12.26
N VAL A 56 -8.04 7.52 -11.44
CA VAL A 56 -6.90 6.62 -11.59
C VAL A 56 -6.96 5.89 -12.94
N MET A 57 -8.13 5.44 -13.38
CA MET A 57 -8.30 4.74 -14.65
C MET A 57 -7.94 5.61 -15.85
N GLU A 58 -8.37 6.87 -15.87
CA GLU A 58 -8.07 7.78 -16.98
C GLU A 58 -6.56 8.09 -17.06
N ILE A 59 -5.92 8.29 -15.91
CA ILE A 59 -4.47 8.53 -15.83
C ILE A 59 -3.71 7.28 -16.29
N ALA A 60 -4.04 6.11 -15.74
CA ALA A 60 -3.37 4.86 -16.06
C ALA A 60 -3.51 4.50 -17.54
N PHE A 61 -4.69 4.73 -18.14
CA PHE A 61 -4.92 4.49 -19.56
C PHE A 61 -3.98 5.33 -20.44
N ARG A 62 -3.92 6.65 -20.22
CA ARG A 62 -3.07 7.56 -21.00
C ARG A 62 -1.59 7.26 -20.83
N LEU A 63 -1.14 7.00 -19.59
CA LEU A 63 0.24 6.62 -19.31
C LEU A 63 0.60 5.30 -20.01
N LYS A 64 -0.29 4.30 -19.93
CA LYS A 64 -0.05 2.99 -20.55
C LYS A 64 0.05 3.11 -22.07
N GLN A 65 -0.79 3.91 -22.72
CA GLN A 65 -0.68 4.19 -24.15
C GLN A 65 0.70 4.75 -24.52
N PHE A 66 1.16 5.78 -23.81
CA PHE A 66 2.46 6.39 -24.05
C PHE A 66 3.63 5.42 -23.82
N VAL A 67 3.66 4.75 -22.66
CA VAL A 67 4.74 3.84 -22.25
C VAL A 67 4.84 2.65 -23.20
N THR A 68 3.70 2.12 -23.67
CA THR A 68 3.67 1.01 -24.64
C THR A 68 4.22 1.46 -26.00
N ALA A 69 3.77 2.61 -26.50
CA ALA A 69 4.20 3.12 -27.81
C ALA A 69 5.70 3.47 -27.84
N SER A 70 6.23 3.97 -26.72
CA SER A 70 7.64 4.37 -26.58
C SER A 70 8.54 3.25 -26.05
N GLN A 71 8.00 2.06 -25.76
CA GLN A 71 8.72 0.94 -25.13
C GLN A 71 9.50 1.35 -23.86
N SER A 72 8.95 2.29 -23.09
CA SER A 72 9.66 2.93 -21.96
C SER A 72 9.45 2.24 -20.62
N GLY A 73 8.75 1.09 -20.57
CA GLY A 73 8.55 0.30 -19.35
C GLY A 73 7.13 -0.20 -19.14
N TYR A 74 6.65 -0.15 -17.90
CA TYR A 74 5.35 -0.67 -17.49
C TYR A 74 4.56 0.33 -16.63
N VAL A 75 3.24 0.21 -16.67
CA VAL A 75 2.32 0.96 -15.80
C VAL A 75 1.50 -0.05 -15.01
N ILE A 76 1.55 0.03 -13.68
CA ILE A 76 0.87 -0.85 -12.73
C ILE A 76 0.05 0.03 -11.79
N THR A 77 -1.19 -0.35 -11.53
CA THR A 77 -2.11 0.34 -10.60
C THR A 77 -2.20 -0.38 -9.27
N ALA A 78 -2.60 0.33 -8.22
CA ALA A 78 -2.92 -0.28 -6.92
C ALA A 78 -4.18 -1.19 -7.02
N PRO A 79 -4.31 -2.23 -6.16
CA PRO A 79 -3.35 -2.63 -5.13
C PRO A 79 -2.15 -3.39 -5.74
N PHE A 80 -0.94 -2.94 -5.40
CA PHE A 80 0.31 -3.60 -5.72
C PHE A 80 1.32 -3.25 -4.64
N GLU A 81 2.02 -4.25 -4.13
CA GLU A 81 3.00 -4.06 -3.06
C GLU A 81 4.31 -3.52 -3.64
N VAL A 82 4.89 -2.51 -2.98
CA VAL A 82 6.16 -1.90 -3.36
C VAL A 82 7.04 -1.84 -2.13
N HIS A 83 8.13 -2.61 -2.13
CA HIS A 83 9.17 -2.49 -1.12
C HIS A 83 10.18 -1.46 -1.60
N LEU A 84 10.18 -0.33 -0.90
CA LEU A 84 11.27 0.64 -1.01
C LEU A 84 12.41 0.11 -0.13
N SER A 85 13.66 0.29 -0.59
CA SER A 85 14.83 -0.23 0.12
C SER A 85 14.86 0.19 1.59
N GLU A 86 15.36 -0.70 2.45
CA GLU A 86 15.75 -0.35 3.81
C GLU A 86 16.93 0.64 3.72
N GLU A 87 16.79 1.86 4.25
CA GLU A 87 17.96 2.67 4.61
C GLU A 87 18.65 2.09 5.84
#